data_AF-A2DPU2-F1
#
_entry.id   AF-A2DPU2-F1
#
_cell.length_a   1.000
_cell.length_b   1.000
_cell.length_c   1.000
_cell.angle_alpha   90.00
_cell.angle_beta   90.00
_cell.angle_gamma   90.00
#
_symmetry.space_group_name_H-M   'P 1'
#
loop_
_entity.id
_entity.type
_entity.pdbx_description
1 polymer ?
#
loop_
_entity_poly.entity_id
_entity_poly.type
_entity_poly.pdbx_seq_one_letter_code
_entity_poly.pdbx_strand_id
1 'polypeptide(L)'
;MSDPSSFYFFKPVEPEQDGAPEYFNYITSPMCFYVIQEKLSNKQYEIPEEFIADVQLIWHNAKYYNGETNHVYQAAEKLRKQFEQLSLTLPRTILPDEKTSTLQLYTELRLKRYRQNKITHL
;
A
#
# COMPACT_ATOMS: atom_id res chain seq x y z
N MET A 1 -1.57 -6.44 9.66
CA MET A 1 -2.78 -6.63 8.84
C MET A 1 -2.77 -8.07 8.38
N SER A 2 -3.84 -8.83 8.62
CA SER A 2 -3.93 -10.28 8.36
C SER A 2 -5.11 -10.63 7.45
N ASP A 3 -5.50 -9.73 6.54
CA ASP A 3 -6.54 -10.04 5.56
C ASP A 3 -5.94 -10.99 4.50
N PRO A 4 -6.49 -12.21 4.33
CA PRO A 4 -5.97 -13.16 3.37
C PRO A 4 -5.88 -12.58 1.97
N SER A 5 -6.84 -11.73 1.58
CA SER A 5 -6.96 -11.13 0.25
C SER A 5 -5.84 -10.13 -0.07
N SER A 6 -5.02 -9.75 0.91
CA SER A 6 -3.84 -8.90 0.68
C SER A 6 -2.80 -9.54 -0.24
N PHE A 7 -2.84 -10.87 -0.42
CA PHE A 7 -1.88 -11.60 -1.26
C PHE A 7 -1.89 -11.12 -2.71
N TYR A 8 -3.05 -10.76 -3.27
CA TYR A 8 -3.19 -10.28 -4.66
C TYR A 8 -2.38 -9.01 -4.95
N PHE A 9 -2.04 -8.25 -3.91
CA PHE A 9 -1.51 -6.90 -4.05
C PHE A 9 -0.08 -6.78 -3.51
N PHE A 10 0.51 -7.89 -3.06
CA PHE A 10 1.82 -7.88 -2.44
C PHE A 10 2.94 -7.74 -3.47
N LYS A 11 2.89 -8.51 -4.55
CA LYS A 11 3.90 -8.51 -5.62
C LYS A 11 3.39 -7.76 -6.86
N PRO A 12 4.28 -7.34 -7.78
CA PRO A 12 3.89 -6.86 -9.09
C PRO A 12 3.03 -7.91 -9.81
N VAL A 13 2.10 -7.45 -10.65
CA VAL A 13 1.33 -8.34 -11.53
C VAL A 13 2.27 -8.91 -12.58
N GLU A 14 2.25 -10.23 -12.72
CA GLU A 14 2.98 -11.01 -13.71
C GLU A 14 1.98 -11.49 -14.76
N PRO A 15 1.81 -10.78 -15.91
CA PRO A 15 0.69 -10.96 -16.84
C PRO A 15 0.38 -12.43 -17.20
N GLU A 16 1.39 -13.22 -17.55
CA GLU A 16 1.20 -14.61 -17.94
C GLU A 16 0.86 -15.52 -16.76
N GLN A 17 1.53 -15.32 -15.62
CA GLN A 17 1.36 -16.16 -14.44
C GLN A 17 0.03 -15.89 -13.73
N ASP A 18 -0.42 -14.64 -13.77
CA ASP A 18 -1.64 -14.18 -13.11
C ASP A 18 -2.87 -14.26 -14.03
N GLY A 19 -2.72 -14.77 -15.26
CA GLY A 19 -3.83 -14.88 -16.22
C GLY A 19 -4.35 -13.52 -16.72
N ALA A 20 -3.46 -12.53 -16.78
CA ALA A 20 -3.73 -11.16 -17.17
C ALA A 20 -2.82 -10.70 -18.35
N PRO A 21 -2.81 -11.40 -19.50
CA PRO A 21 -1.84 -11.16 -20.58
C PRO A 21 -1.87 -9.72 -21.15
N GLU A 22 -3.05 -9.09 -21.14
CA GLU A 22 -3.25 -7.73 -21.65
C GLU A 22 -3.03 -6.65 -20.57
N TYR A 23 -2.57 -6.99 -19.37
CA TYR A 23 -2.52 -6.08 -18.22
C TYR A 23 -1.86 -4.73 -18.54
N PHE A 24 -0.68 -4.75 -19.16
CA PHE A 24 0.07 -3.53 -19.47
C PHE A 24 -0.47 -2.75 -20.68
N ASN A 25 -1.45 -3.29 -21.41
CA ASN A 25 -2.17 -2.54 -22.44
C ASN A 25 -3.22 -1.60 -21.82
N TYR A 26 -3.71 -1.94 -20.63
CA TYR A 26 -4.72 -1.16 -19.89
C TYR A 26 -4.13 -0.39 -18.71
N ILE A 27 -3.13 -0.95 -18.02
CA ILE A 27 -2.53 -0.38 -16.82
C ILE A 27 -1.17 0.23 -17.16
N THR A 28 -1.13 1.55 -17.19
CA THR A 28 0.07 2.32 -17.54
C THR A 28 0.98 2.62 -16.35
N SER A 29 0.45 2.56 -15.13
CA SER A 29 1.19 2.83 -13.89
C SER A 29 0.96 1.70 -12.90
N PRO A 30 1.62 0.54 -13.07
CA PRO A 30 1.49 -0.59 -12.15
C PRO A 30 2.01 -0.21 -10.75
N MET A 31 1.37 -0.75 -9.72
CA MET A 31 1.76 -0.52 -8.33
C MET A 31 1.40 -1.74 -7.48
N CYS A 32 2.20 -2.02 -6.45
CA CYS A 32 1.98 -3.10 -5.49
C CYS A 32 2.68 -2.79 -4.15
N PHE A 33 2.37 -3.54 -3.09
CA PHE A 33 2.96 -3.27 -1.78
C PHE A 33 4.46 -3.51 -1.70
N TYR A 34 5.03 -4.41 -2.50
CA TYR A 34 6.47 -4.58 -2.60
C TYR A 34 7.15 -3.30 -3.06
N VAL A 35 6.66 -2.69 -4.15
CA VAL A 35 7.19 -1.41 -4.65
C VAL A 35 7.03 -0.31 -3.60
N ILE A 36 5.87 -0.20 -2.94
CA ILE A 36 5.66 0.78 -1.86
C ILE A 36 6.67 0.58 -0.70
N GLN A 37 6.98 -0.68 -0.34
CA GLN A 37 7.99 -0.98 0.68
C GLN A 37 9.39 -0.55 0.24
N GLU A 38 9.75 -0.74 -1.03
CA GLU A 38 11.00 -0.24 -1.59
C GLU A 38 11.04 1.29 -1.58
N LYS A 39 9.97 1.96 -2.02
CA LYS A 39 9.85 3.43 -2.00
C LYS A 39 10.01 3.99 -0.59
N LEU A 40 9.38 3.38 0.42
CA LEU A 40 9.54 3.74 1.83
C LEU A 40 10.99 3.52 2.32
N SER A 41 11.60 2.39 1.97
CA SER A 41 12.98 2.07 2.39
C SER A 41 14.00 3.03 1.77
N ASN A 42 13.74 3.45 0.53
CA ASN A 42 14.57 4.38 -0.23
C ASN A 42 14.21 5.85 0.00
N LYS A 43 13.32 6.16 0.95
CA LYS A 43 12.89 7.54 1.30
C LYS A 43 12.34 8.33 0.11
N GLN A 44 11.57 7.67 -0.77
CA GLN A 44 11.01 8.25 -1.99
C GLN A 44 9.63 8.91 -1.80
N TYR A 45 9.16 9.04 -0.55
CA TYR A 45 7.95 9.78 -0.20
C TYR A 45 8.31 10.97 0.66
N GLU A 46 8.11 12.16 0.12
CA GLU A 46 8.34 13.44 0.79
C GLU A 46 7.16 13.77 1.70
N ILE A 47 5.94 13.49 1.25
CA ILE A 47 4.71 13.75 1.99
C ILE A 47 3.80 12.51 2.08
N PRO A 48 2.98 12.38 3.15
CA PRO A 48 2.07 11.25 3.31
C PRO A 48 1.12 11.02 2.13
N GLU A 49 0.72 12.08 1.44
CA GLU A 49 -0.21 12.06 0.32
C GLU A 49 0.33 11.23 -0.86
N GLU A 50 1.65 11.19 -1.08
CA GLU A 50 2.25 10.39 -2.16
C GLU A 50 2.16 8.90 -1.87
N PHE A 51 2.38 8.49 -0.62
CA PHE A 51 2.17 7.11 -0.17
C PHE A 51 0.70 6.72 -0.26
N ILE A 52 -0.20 7.62 0.16
CA ILE A 52 -1.65 7.39 0.05
C ILE A 52 -2.03 7.20 -1.41
N ALA A 53 -1.51 8.04 -2.32
CA ALA A 53 -1.76 7.95 -3.75
C ALA A 53 -1.34 6.59 -4.33
N ASP A 54 -0.16 6.10 -3.98
CA ASP A 54 0.31 4.79 -4.46
C ASP A 54 -0.54 3.63 -3.91
N VAL A 55 -0.94 3.67 -2.64
CA VAL A 55 -1.85 2.65 -2.10
C VAL A 55 -3.22 2.70 -2.80
N GLN A 56 -3.74 3.90 -3.10
CA GLN A 56 -4.98 4.05 -3.86
C GLN A 56 -4.84 3.56 -5.31
N LEU A 57 -3.67 3.74 -5.92
CA LEU A 57 -3.38 3.28 -7.28
C LEU A 57 -3.44 1.75 -7.40
N ILE A 58 -3.00 1.00 -6.38
CA ILE A 58 -3.17 -0.46 -6.31
C ILE A 58 -4.66 -0.84 -6.48
N TRP A 59 -5.53 -0.20 -5.68
CA TRP A 59 -6.97 -0.48 -5.72
C TRP A 59 -7.60 -0.05 -7.03
N HIS A 60 -7.21 1.12 -7.54
CA HIS A 60 -7.72 1.66 -8.80
C HIS A 60 -7.39 0.71 -9.96
N ASN A 61 -6.12 0.32 -10.10
CA ASN A 61 -5.68 -0.57 -11.19
C ASN A 61 -6.38 -1.93 -11.13
N ALA A 62 -6.48 -2.51 -9.93
CA ALA A 62 -7.17 -3.77 -9.74
C ALA A 62 -8.65 -3.67 -10.13
N LYS A 63 -9.34 -2.59 -9.74
CA LYS A 63 -10.75 -2.40 -10.10
C LYS A 63 -10.98 -2.02 -11.57
N TYR A 64 -10.02 -1.33 -12.17
CA TYR A 64 -10.10 -0.93 -13.58
C TYR A 64 -9.89 -2.13 -14.51
N TYR A 65 -8.89 -2.96 -14.20
CA TYR A 65 -8.59 -4.14 -15.02
C TYR A 65 -9.59 -5.28 -14.80
N ASN A 66 -10.05 -5.49 -13.56
CA ASN A 66 -10.92 -6.62 -13.22
C ASN A 66 -12.38 -6.17 -13.16
N GLY A 67 -13.30 -6.94 -13.74
CA GLY A 67 -14.75 -6.67 -13.61
C GLY A 67 -15.27 -6.83 -12.18
N GLU A 68 -16.40 -6.20 -11.84
CA GLU A 68 -16.92 -6.10 -10.46
C GLU A 68 -17.25 -7.45 -9.79
N THR A 69 -17.52 -8.47 -10.60
CA THR A 69 -17.78 -9.85 -10.14
C THR A 69 -16.49 -10.63 -9.84
N ASN A 70 -15.32 -10.12 -10.24
CA ASN A 70 -14.03 -10.76 -10.03
C ASN A 70 -13.60 -10.64 -8.56
N HIS A 71 -13.03 -11.70 -8.00
CA HIS A 71 -12.56 -11.74 -6.61
C HIS A 71 -11.48 -10.69 -6.30
N VAL A 72 -10.61 -10.35 -7.26
CA VAL A 72 -9.58 -9.32 -7.12
C VAL A 72 -10.22 -7.94 -6.99
N TYR A 73 -11.27 -7.64 -7.76
CA TYR A 73 -12.05 -6.40 -7.62
C TYR A 73 -12.66 -6.30 -6.22
N GLN A 74 -13.34 -7.37 -5.76
CA GLN A 74 -14.00 -7.39 -4.47
C GLN A 74 -13.01 -7.22 -3.31
N ALA A 75 -11.85 -7.87 -3.41
CA ALA A 75 -10.74 -7.71 -2.47
C ALA A 75 -10.21 -6.26 -2.46
N ALA A 76 -9.98 -5.66 -3.63
CA ALA A 76 -9.54 -4.29 -3.75
C ALA A 76 -10.55 -3.31 -3.12
N GLU A 77 -11.85 -3.47 -3.39
CA GLU A 77 -12.87 -2.59 -2.82
C GLU A 77 -12.96 -2.71 -1.29
N LYS A 78 -12.83 -3.92 -0.75
CA LYS A 78 -12.79 -4.15 0.70
C LYS A 78 -11.58 -3.49 1.34
N LEU A 79 -10.38 -3.71 0.81
CA LEU A 79 -9.14 -3.16 1.35
C LEU A 79 -9.06 -1.63 1.18
N ARG A 80 -9.58 -1.09 0.07
CA ARG A 80 -9.73 0.35 -0.16
C ARG A 80 -10.53 1.03 0.95
N LYS A 81 -11.71 0.50 1.29
CA LYS A 81 -12.55 1.03 2.38
C LYS A 81 -11.84 0.98 3.74
N GLN A 82 -11.12 -0.10 4.03
CA GLN A 82 -10.32 -0.20 5.26
C GLN A 82 -9.19 0.84 5.28
N PHE A 83 -8.52 1.02 4.14
CA PHE A 83 -7.43 1.96 4.01
C PHE A 83 -7.88 3.41 4.13
N GLU A 84 -9.06 3.78 3.60
CA GLU A 84 -9.63 5.13 3.77
C GLU A 84 -9.67 5.54 5.24
N GLN A 85 -10.21 4.67 6.11
CA GLN A 85 -10.28 4.95 7.55
C GLN A 85 -8.90 5.05 8.19
N LEU A 86 -7.95 4.19 7.79
CA LEU A 86 -6.58 4.22 8.30
C LEU A 86 -5.83 5.48 7.85
N SER A 87 -6.05 5.92 6.62
CA SER A 87 -5.37 7.07 6.02
C SER A 87 -5.69 8.38 6.75
N LEU A 88 -6.89 8.50 7.32
CA LEU A 88 -7.29 9.64 8.15
C LEU A 88 -6.44 9.78 9.43
N THR A 89 -5.81 8.69 9.88
CA THR A 89 -4.96 8.67 11.08
C THR A 89 -3.48 8.93 10.79
N LEU A 90 -3.12 9.14 9.53
CA LEU A 90 -1.75 9.47 9.15
C LEU A 90 -1.44 10.94 9.52
N PRO A 91 -0.29 11.21 10.14
CA PRO A 91 0.11 12.57 10.46
C PRO A 91 0.35 13.34 9.17
N ARG A 92 -0.34 14.47 9.00
CA ARG A 92 -0.25 15.34 7.81
C ARG A 92 0.77 16.47 7.96
N THR A 93 1.32 16.65 9.15
CA THR A 93 2.25 17.73 9.44
C THR A 93 3.63 17.37 8.92
N ILE A 94 4.37 18.33 8.34
CA ILE A 94 5.81 18.24 8.09
C ILE A 94 6.50 18.76 9.36
N LEU A 95 7.29 17.93 10.04
CA LEU A 95 8.09 18.41 11.17
C LEU A 95 9.29 19.19 10.60
N PRO A 96 9.58 20.39 11.10
CA PRO A 96 10.56 21.28 10.46
C PRO A 96 12.02 20.85 10.55
N ASP A 97 12.36 19.70 11.15
CA ASP A 97 13.76 19.34 11.37
C ASP A 97 14.05 17.84 11.28
N GLU A 98 15.21 17.56 10.67
CA GLU A 98 15.85 16.27 10.33
C GLU A 98 15.22 15.38 9.25
N LYS A 99 15.59 15.62 7.98
CA LYS A 99 15.85 14.68 6.84
C LYS A 99 15.00 13.40 6.66
N THR A 100 13.82 13.35 7.29
CA THR A 100 13.02 12.15 7.46
C THR A 100 11.57 12.58 7.39
N SER A 101 10.87 12.23 6.31
CA SER A 101 9.46 12.62 6.15
C SER A 101 8.65 12.14 7.36
N THR A 102 7.61 12.87 7.73
CA THR A 102 6.80 12.54 8.90
C THR A 102 6.08 11.20 8.76
N LEU A 103 5.86 10.75 7.52
CA LEU A 103 5.45 9.39 7.20
C LEU A 103 6.50 8.36 7.64
N GLN A 104 7.79 8.63 7.41
CA GLN A 104 8.88 7.76 7.83
C GLN A 104 8.96 7.67 9.35
N LEU A 105 8.94 8.82 10.05
CA LEU A 105 8.93 8.84 11.51
C LEU A 105 7.71 8.10 12.07
N TYR A 106 6.53 8.28 11.48
CA TYR A 106 5.33 7.57 11.90
C TYR A 106 5.42 6.06 11.67
N THR A 107 5.94 5.64 10.51
CA THR A 107 6.13 4.24 10.16
C THR A 107 7.15 3.59 11.10
N GLU A 108 8.28 4.25 11.35
CA GLU A 108 9.30 3.81 12.31
C GLU A 108 8.74 3.72 13.72
N LEU A 109 7.96 4.71 14.19
CA LEU A 109 7.32 4.68 15.50
C LEU A 109 6.29 3.55 15.61
N ARG A 110 5.48 3.30 14.57
CA ARG A 110 4.52 2.18 14.55
C ARG A 110 5.24 0.83 14.51
N LEU A 111 6.28 0.67 13.70
CA LEU A 111 7.08 -0.56 13.64
C LEU A 111 7.83 -0.80 14.96
N LYS A 112 8.40 0.25 15.56
CA LYS A 112 9.07 0.19 16.87
C LYS A 112 8.09 -0.21 17.97
N ARG A 113 6.90 0.41 18.02
CA ARG A 113 5.82 0.03 18.94
C ARG A 113 5.33 -1.40 18.72
N TYR A 114 5.16 -1.84 17.46
CA TYR A 114 4.78 -3.21 17.15
C TYR A 114 5.83 -4.23 17.62
N ARG A 115 7.12 -3.94 17.40
CA ARG A 115 8.25 -4.76 17.87
C ARG A 115 8.30 -4.79 19.40
N GLN A 116 8.11 -3.65 20.07
CA GLN A 116 8.08 -3.56 21.53
C GLN A 116 6.91 -4.35 22.14
N ASN A 117 5.71 -4.24 21.57
CA ASN A 117 4.52 -4.93 22.07
C ASN A 117 4.49 -6.44 21.79
N LYS A 118 5.37 -6.95 20.91
CA LYS A 118 5.58 -8.39 20.72
C LYS A 118 6.63 -9.00 21.64
N ILE A 119 7.44 -8.19 22.32
CA ILE A 119 8.47 -8.66 23.27
C ILE A 119 7.94 -8.72 24.70
N THR A 120 6.94 -7.90 25.07
CA THR A 120 6.36 -7.86 26.43
C THR A 120 5.35 -8.97 26.77
N HIS A 121 5.20 -9.98 25.91
CA HIS A 121 4.35 -11.16 26.15
C HIS A 121 5.12 -12.51 26.04
N LEU A 122 6.42 -12.51 26.32
CA LEU A 122 7.20 -13.71 26.65
C LEU A 122 7.65 -13.65 28.10
#